data_AF-A0ABD1SIQ7-F1
#
_entry.id   AF-A0ABD1SIQ7-F1
#
_cell.length_a   1.000
_cell.length_b   1.000
_cell.length_c   1.000
_cell.angle_alpha   90.00
_cell.angle_beta   90.00
_cell.angle_gamma   90.00
#
_symmetry.space_group_name_H-M   'P 1'
#
loop_
_entity.id
_entity.type
_entity.pdbx_description
1 polymer ?
#
loop_
_entity_poly.entity_id
_entity_poly.type
_entity_poly.pdbx_seq_one_letter_code
_entity_poly.pdbx_strand_id
1 'polypeptide(L)'
;MRGSMHSILRDMIMLENQIPLVILDQLLGLQIGNPDQKGMVAKLALRFFDPLMPTDEPLTKSDINKLESSIGNFSTFDPLTDQGGLHCLEIFRRSLLVLRAGPKPMPRIWIKRWSHTSRVADKRKQQLIHCVTELKDAGIKFKKRKTDRFWDIKFKNGILKIPRLLIHDGTKSLFLNLIAFEQCHLDCTNDITSYIIFMDNLIDSAEDVSYLHYCGIIEHWLGSDAEVAELFNRLCQEVVFDMNDSYLSTVVGTS
;
A
#
# COMPACT_ATOMS: atom_id res chain seq x y z
N MET A 1 -4.08 14.39 24.22
CA MET A 1 -4.72 14.63 22.90
C MET A 1 -3.99 14.01 21.71
N ARG A 2 -2.65 14.08 21.59
CA ARG A 2 -1.92 13.48 20.43
C ARG A 2 -2.12 11.97 20.28
N GLY A 3 -2.11 11.20 21.37
CA GLY A 3 -2.36 9.75 21.32
C GLY A 3 -3.75 9.36 20.80
N SER A 4 -4.79 10.14 21.13
CA SER A 4 -6.17 9.89 20.72
C SER A 4 -6.40 10.13 19.22
N MET A 5 -5.68 11.06 18.61
CA MET A 5 -5.76 11.30 17.16
C MET A 5 -5.15 10.13 16.38
N HIS A 6 -4.00 9.60 16.81
CA HIS A 6 -3.37 8.45 16.17
C HIS A 6 -4.20 7.16 16.27
N SER A 7 -4.93 6.96 17.38
CA SER A 7 -5.86 5.83 17.48
C SER A 7 -7.03 5.96 16.50
N ILE A 8 -7.64 7.15 16.39
CA ILE A 8 -8.76 7.38 15.45
C ILE A 8 -8.29 7.22 14.00
N LEU A 9 -7.10 7.74 13.67
CA LEU A 9 -6.51 7.60 12.33
C LEU A 9 -6.39 6.14 11.91
N ARG A 10 -5.85 5.30 12.79
CA ARG A 10 -5.69 3.87 12.54
C ARG A 10 -7.04 3.16 12.48
N ASP A 11 -7.98 3.53 13.33
CA ASP A 11 -9.30 2.92 13.37
C ASP A 11 -10.10 3.19 12.09
N MET A 12 -10.06 4.43 11.57
CA MET A 12 -10.80 4.82 10.36
C MET A 12 -10.28 4.20 9.05
N ILE A 13 -9.07 3.64 9.05
CA ILE A 13 -8.53 2.91 7.89
C ILE A 13 -8.68 1.38 8.02
N MET A 14 -9.24 0.88 9.13
CA MET A 14 -9.49 -0.56 9.28
C MET A 14 -10.58 -0.99 8.30
N LEU A 15 -10.37 -2.08 7.55
CA LEU A 15 -11.31 -2.59 6.57
C LEU A 15 -12.69 -2.90 7.18
N GLU A 16 -12.73 -3.34 8.44
CA GLU A 16 -13.95 -3.59 9.20
C GLU A 16 -14.70 -2.32 9.65
N ASN A 17 -14.06 -1.16 9.58
CA ASN A 17 -14.58 0.12 10.06
C ASN A 17 -14.73 1.13 8.90
N GLN A 18 -15.31 0.69 7.79
CA GLN A 18 -15.50 1.53 6.61
C GLN A 18 -16.91 2.08 6.52
N ILE A 19 -17.01 3.40 6.58
CA ILE A 19 -18.25 4.15 6.35
C ILE A 19 -18.19 4.71 4.92
N PRO A 20 -19.23 4.51 4.09
CA PRO A 20 -19.30 5.13 2.78
C PRO A 20 -19.18 6.66 2.88
N LEU A 21 -18.33 7.26 2.05
CA LEU A 21 -18.07 8.70 2.03
C LEU A 21 -19.34 9.51 1.79
N VAL A 22 -20.31 8.97 1.06
CA VAL A 22 -21.60 9.63 0.80
C VAL A 22 -22.34 9.94 2.10
N ILE A 23 -22.30 9.01 3.06
CA ILE A 23 -22.90 9.22 4.39
C ILE A 23 -22.13 10.30 5.14
N LEU A 24 -20.81 10.27 5.09
CA LEU A 24 -19.97 11.28 5.74
C LEU A 24 -20.16 12.68 5.13
N ASP A 25 -20.28 12.79 3.80
CA ASP A 25 -20.55 14.05 3.10
C ASP A 25 -21.94 14.59 3.48
N GLN A 26 -22.96 13.73 3.58
CA GLN A 26 -24.29 14.13 4.06
C GLN A 26 -24.27 14.63 5.52
N LEU A 27 -23.59 13.91 6.42
CA LEU A 27 -23.45 14.32 7.82
C LEU A 27 -22.71 15.65 7.94
N LEU A 28 -21.62 15.82 7.20
CA LEU A 28 -20.87 17.08 7.16
C LEU A 28 -21.72 18.21 6.58
N GLY A 29 -22.44 17.95 5.49
CA GLY A 29 -23.34 18.90 4.83
C GLY A 29 -24.43 19.41 5.78
N LEU A 30 -25.05 18.52 6.55
CA LEU A 30 -26.03 18.89 7.59
C LEU A 30 -25.39 19.74 8.69
N GLN A 31 -24.17 19.40 9.12
CA GLN A 31 -23.47 20.13 10.17
C GLN A 31 -23.08 21.56 9.74
N ILE A 32 -22.71 21.76 8.47
CA ILE A 32 -22.30 23.07 7.93
C ILE A 32 -23.46 23.88 7.34
N GLY A 33 -24.69 23.35 7.35
CA GLY A 33 -25.87 24.00 6.78
C GLY A 33 -25.91 23.99 5.25
N ASN A 34 -25.19 23.08 4.60
CA ASN A 34 -25.17 22.91 3.14
C ASN A 34 -25.28 21.41 2.77
N PRO A 35 -26.49 20.81 2.81
CA PRO A 35 -26.69 19.38 2.64
C PRO A 35 -26.38 18.86 1.23
N ASP A 36 -26.37 19.73 0.22
CA ASP A 36 -26.08 19.36 -1.18
C ASP A 36 -24.57 19.33 -1.48
N GLN A 37 -23.73 19.72 -0.52
CA GLN A 37 -22.29 19.75 -0.70
C GLN A 37 -21.70 18.34 -0.71
N LYS A 38 -21.06 17.95 -1.82
CA LYS A 38 -20.42 16.65 -2.01
C LYS A 38 -18.91 16.77 -2.21
N GLY A 39 -18.18 15.71 -1.88
CA GLY A 39 -16.75 15.57 -2.16
C GLY A 39 -15.83 16.32 -1.20
N MET A 40 -16.37 16.96 -0.14
CA MET A 40 -15.56 17.61 0.87
C MET A 40 -14.85 16.59 1.77
N VAL A 41 -15.54 15.51 2.14
CA VAL A 41 -14.96 14.49 3.01
C VAL A 41 -13.77 13.80 2.37
N ALA A 42 -13.80 13.54 1.06
CA ALA A 42 -12.65 12.99 0.36
C ALA A 42 -11.39 13.87 0.53
N LYS A 43 -11.53 15.20 0.42
CA LYS A 43 -10.41 16.14 0.63
C LYS A 43 -9.92 16.15 2.07
N LEU A 44 -10.86 16.12 3.02
CA LEU A 44 -10.53 16.07 4.44
C LEU A 44 -9.83 14.76 4.80
N ALA A 45 -10.29 13.63 4.28
CA ALA A 45 -9.70 12.31 4.47
C ALA A 45 -8.25 12.27 3.99
N LEU A 46 -7.94 12.82 2.82
CA LEU A 46 -6.56 12.85 2.30
C LEU A 46 -5.59 13.59 3.21
N ARG A 47 -6.03 14.74 3.75
CA ARG A 47 -5.21 15.51 4.70
C ARG A 47 -5.15 14.85 6.07
N PHE A 48 -6.25 14.22 6.47
CA PHE A 48 -6.35 13.54 7.75
C PHE A 48 -5.38 12.36 7.81
N PHE A 49 -5.31 11.56 6.75
CA PHE A 49 -4.45 10.37 6.68
C PHE A 49 -3.02 10.62 6.20
N ASP A 50 -2.65 11.85 5.82
CA ASP A 50 -1.27 12.21 5.43
C ASP A 50 -0.18 11.69 6.41
N PRO A 51 -0.38 11.72 7.75
CA PRO A 51 0.60 11.16 8.69
C PRO A 51 0.80 9.64 8.62
N LEU A 52 -0.06 8.92 7.90
CA LEU A 52 0.05 7.47 7.66
C LEU A 52 0.78 7.15 6.35
N MET A 53 1.15 8.16 5.56
CA MET A 53 1.91 7.95 4.33
C MET A 53 3.22 7.23 4.68
N PRO A 54 3.57 6.13 3.98
CA PRO A 54 4.82 5.39 4.21
C PRO A 54 6.05 6.11 3.62
N THR A 55 5.97 7.44 3.44
CA THR A 55 6.97 8.32 2.82
C THR A 55 7.31 9.50 3.74
N ASP A 56 8.49 10.09 3.55
CA ASP A 56 8.94 11.29 4.27
C ASP A 56 8.42 12.61 3.64
N GLU A 57 7.85 12.54 2.44
CA GLU A 57 7.27 13.68 1.73
C GLU A 57 5.75 13.70 1.91
N PRO A 58 5.16 14.76 2.50
CA PRO A 58 3.72 14.92 2.61
C PRO A 58 3.09 15.19 1.24
N LEU A 59 1.80 14.90 1.10
CA LEU A 59 1.07 15.11 -0.15
C LEU A 59 1.12 16.59 -0.58
N THR A 60 1.59 16.85 -1.81
CA THR A 60 1.59 18.23 -2.32
C THR A 60 0.20 18.67 -2.74
N LYS A 61 -0.06 19.99 -2.79
CA LYS A 61 -1.31 20.52 -3.34
C LYS A 61 -1.59 20.03 -4.77
N SER A 62 -0.54 19.84 -5.57
CA SER A 62 -0.66 19.29 -6.92
C SER A 62 -1.18 17.85 -6.89
N ASP A 63 -0.70 17.02 -5.96
CA ASP A 63 -1.12 15.62 -5.86
C ASP A 63 -2.56 15.49 -5.40
N ILE A 64 -2.95 16.34 -4.43
CA ILE A 64 -4.35 16.46 -4.01
C ILE A 64 -5.22 16.87 -5.21
N ASN A 65 -4.83 17.88 -5.99
CA ASN A 65 -5.60 18.33 -7.16
C ASN A 65 -5.69 17.26 -8.27
N LYS A 66 -4.61 16.50 -8.52
CA LYS A 66 -4.65 15.38 -9.46
C LYS A 66 -5.58 14.28 -8.98
N LEU A 67 -5.52 13.95 -7.69
CA LEU A 67 -6.41 12.98 -7.08
C LEU A 67 -7.87 13.45 -7.14
N GLU A 68 -8.12 14.73 -6.89
CA GLU A 68 -9.44 15.35 -7.09
C GLU A 68 -9.92 15.21 -8.53
N SER A 69 -9.07 15.45 -9.53
CA SER A 69 -9.45 15.26 -10.94
C SER A 69 -9.74 13.79 -11.29
N SER A 70 -9.07 12.84 -10.63
CA SER A 70 -9.31 11.40 -10.76
C SER A 70 -10.59 10.95 -10.01
N ILE A 71 -10.90 11.60 -8.89
CA ILE A 71 -12.13 11.39 -8.10
C ILE A 71 -13.34 12.13 -8.72
N GLY A 72 -13.11 13.15 -9.54
CA GLY A 72 -14.10 14.13 -10.02
C GLY A 72 -15.26 13.60 -10.87
N ASN A 73 -15.31 12.30 -11.18
CA ASN A 73 -16.39 11.67 -11.94
C ASN A 73 -17.43 10.93 -11.09
N PHE A 74 -17.39 10.99 -9.75
CA PHE A 74 -18.26 10.18 -8.86
C PHE A 74 -19.30 10.97 -8.06
N SER A 75 -19.64 12.20 -8.46
CA SER A 75 -20.61 13.07 -7.75
C SER A 75 -22.06 12.59 -7.77
N THR A 76 -22.36 11.49 -8.48
CA THR A 76 -23.65 10.81 -8.52
C THR A 76 -23.57 9.48 -7.79
N PHE A 77 -24.18 9.42 -6.60
CA PHE A 77 -24.55 8.15 -5.97
C PHE A 77 -25.59 7.48 -6.86
N ASP A 78 -25.19 6.41 -7.55
CA ASP A 78 -26.12 5.47 -8.16
C ASP A 78 -26.02 4.15 -7.39
N PRO A 79 -27.02 3.81 -6.56
CA PRO A 79 -27.03 2.60 -5.73
C PRO A 79 -27.07 1.30 -6.54
N LEU A 80 -27.22 1.37 -7.87
CA LEU A 80 -27.23 0.23 -8.79
C LEU A 80 -25.94 0.13 -9.62
N THR A 81 -25.00 1.08 -9.47
CA THR A 81 -23.67 0.98 -10.07
C THR A 81 -22.61 0.69 -9.01
N ASP A 82 -21.63 -0.12 -9.37
CA ASP A 82 -20.48 -0.55 -8.53
C ASP A 82 -19.54 0.60 -8.12
N GLN A 83 -19.96 1.85 -8.32
CA GLN A 83 -19.17 3.07 -8.15
C GLN A 83 -19.60 3.90 -6.93
N GLY A 84 -20.65 3.50 -6.21
CA GLY A 84 -21.20 4.19 -5.03
C GLY A 84 -20.55 3.86 -3.66
N GLY A 85 -19.51 3.00 -3.61
CA GLY A 85 -18.98 2.41 -2.37
C GLY A 85 -17.68 3.02 -1.80
N LEU A 86 -17.25 4.19 -2.28
CA LEU A 86 -16.00 4.81 -1.80
C LEU A 86 -16.03 5.05 -0.29
N HIS A 87 -14.99 4.62 0.41
CA HIS A 87 -14.78 4.81 1.84
C HIS A 87 -13.33 5.28 2.12
N CYS A 88 -13.02 5.60 3.36
CA CYS A 88 -11.75 6.18 3.79
C CYS A 88 -10.52 5.36 3.33
N LEU A 89 -10.52 4.04 3.58
CA LEU A 89 -9.43 3.14 3.19
C LEU A 89 -9.21 3.11 1.67
N GLU A 90 -10.26 3.13 0.85
CA GLU A 90 -10.10 3.15 -0.61
C GLU A 90 -9.57 4.50 -1.11
N ILE A 91 -9.99 5.62 -0.51
CA ILE A 91 -9.41 6.95 -0.81
C ILE A 91 -7.93 6.98 -0.47
N PHE A 92 -7.57 6.45 0.70
CA PHE A 92 -6.18 6.37 1.13
C PHE A 92 -5.36 5.44 0.23
N ARG A 93 -5.90 4.27 -0.13
CA ARG A 93 -5.27 3.38 -1.10
C ARG A 93 -5.04 4.05 -2.44
N ARG A 94 -6.02 4.80 -2.95
CA ARG A 94 -5.86 5.58 -4.18
C ARG A 94 -4.79 6.65 -4.02
N SER A 95 -4.71 7.33 -2.87
CA SER A 95 -3.68 8.35 -2.60
C SER A 95 -2.26 7.79 -2.65
N LEU A 96 -2.09 6.51 -2.31
CA LEU A 96 -0.82 5.79 -2.45
C LEU A 96 -0.45 5.46 -3.92
N LEU A 97 -1.44 5.40 -4.82
CA LEU A 97 -1.30 4.93 -6.20
C LEU A 97 -1.56 6.00 -7.28
N VAL A 98 -1.96 7.22 -6.91
CA VAL A 98 -2.48 8.33 -7.77
C VAL A 98 -1.70 8.55 -9.06
N LEU A 99 -0.39 8.31 -9.06
CA LEU A 99 0.47 8.63 -10.19
C LEU A 99 0.91 7.41 -11.02
N ARG A 100 0.29 6.24 -10.83
CA ARG A 100 0.43 5.14 -11.78
C ARG A 100 -0.33 5.47 -13.07
N ALA A 101 0.31 6.26 -13.94
CA ALA A 101 -0.09 6.37 -15.34
C ALA A 101 0.22 5.03 -16.00
N GLY A 102 -0.80 4.19 -16.14
CA GLY A 102 -0.75 2.90 -16.81
C GLY A 102 -2.16 2.50 -17.27
N PRO A 103 -2.30 1.55 -18.21
CA PRO A 103 -3.60 1.06 -18.63
C PRO A 103 -4.39 0.56 -17.41
N LYS A 104 -5.72 0.77 -17.44
CA LYS A 104 -6.63 0.23 -16.40
C LYS A 104 -6.32 -1.26 -16.21
N PRO A 105 -6.19 -1.73 -14.97
CA PRO A 105 -5.93 -3.14 -14.72
C PRO A 105 -7.04 -4.00 -15.31
N MET A 106 -6.67 -5.14 -15.89
CA MET A 106 -7.67 -6.13 -16.27
C MET A 106 -8.27 -6.74 -14.99
N PRO A 107 -9.61 -6.89 -14.92
CA PRO A 107 -10.26 -7.57 -13.80
C PRO A 107 -9.66 -8.95 -13.55
N ARG A 108 -9.40 -9.28 -12.28
CA ARG A 108 -8.85 -10.59 -11.93
C ARG A 108 -9.92 -11.66 -12.12
N ILE A 109 -9.70 -12.56 -13.07
CA ILE A 109 -10.53 -13.76 -13.24
C ILE A 109 -10.04 -14.83 -12.24
N TRP A 110 -10.77 -15.05 -11.15
CA TRP A 110 -10.47 -16.10 -10.14
C TRP A 110 -10.49 -17.54 -10.67
N ILE A 111 -10.81 -17.75 -11.96
CA ILE A 111 -11.00 -19.07 -12.58
C ILE A 111 -9.67 -19.82 -12.79
N LYS A 112 -8.49 -19.20 -12.60
CA LYS A 112 -7.24 -19.98 -12.52
C LYS A 112 -7.12 -20.70 -11.18
N ARG A 113 -7.85 -21.82 -11.11
CA ARG A 113 -7.60 -23.00 -10.28
C ARG A 113 -7.45 -22.67 -8.79
N TRP A 114 -8.58 -22.69 -8.09
CA TRP A 114 -8.59 -23.28 -6.75
C TRP A 114 -8.21 -24.76 -6.88
N SER A 115 -6.94 -25.05 -7.19
CA SER A 115 -6.42 -26.40 -7.10
C SER A 115 -6.45 -26.75 -5.61
N HIS A 116 -7.08 -27.87 -5.28
CA HIS A 116 -7.24 -28.44 -3.94
C HIS A 116 -5.91 -28.71 -3.17
N THR A 117 -4.79 -28.13 -3.59
CA THR A 117 -3.44 -28.35 -3.06
C THR A 117 -2.84 -27.17 -2.28
N SER A 118 -3.48 -25.99 -2.23
CA SER A 118 -2.97 -24.86 -1.44
C SER A 118 -3.75 -24.68 -0.14
N ARG A 119 -3.53 -25.58 0.82
CA ARG A 119 -3.88 -25.31 2.22
C ARG A 119 -2.66 -24.60 2.82
N VAL A 120 -2.86 -23.35 3.23
CA VAL A 120 -1.86 -22.40 3.76
C VAL A 120 -0.88 -21.86 2.70
N ALA A 121 -0.66 -20.54 2.66
CA ALA A 121 0.34 -19.91 1.81
C ALA A 121 1.73 -20.47 2.19
N ASP A 122 2.35 -21.24 1.29
CA ASP A 122 3.70 -21.76 1.49
C ASP A 122 4.71 -20.64 1.20
N LYS A 123 5.44 -20.17 2.23
CA LYS A 123 6.45 -19.09 2.08
C LYS A 123 7.44 -19.40 0.96
N ARG A 124 7.75 -20.68 0.70
CA ARG A 124 8.65 -21.10 -0.41
C ARG A 124 8.07 -20.84 -1.80
N LYS A 125 6.75 -20.79 -1.95
CA LYS A 125 6.09 -20.44 -3.23
C LYS A 125 5.98 -18.93 -3.43
N GLN A 126 6.16 -18.14 -2.37
CA GLN A 126 6.15 -16.68 -2.38
C GLN A 126 7.56 -16.06 -2.43
N GLN A 127 8.63 -16.85 -2.34
CA GLN A 127 10.01 -16.37 -2.51
C GLN A 127 10.23 -15.88 -3.95
N LEU A 128 9.99 -14.59 -4.15
CA LEU A 128 10.14 -13.93 -5.45
C LEU A 128 11.61 -13.57 -5.68
N ILE A 129 12.32 -13.20 -4.63
CA ILE A 129 13.71 -12.74 -4.69
C ILE A 129 14.44 -13.22 -3.43
N HIS A 130 15.76 -13.34 -3.55
CA HIS A 130 16.65 -13.59 -2.44
C HIS A 130 16.67 -12.40 -1.45
N CYS A 131 17.01 -12.67 -0.18
CA CYS A 131 17.09 -11.62 0.82
C CYS A 131 18.25 -10.66 0.53
N VAL A 132 18.28 -9.52 1.21
CA VAL A 132 19.31 -8.49 1.03
C VAL A 132 20.71 -9.05 1.19
N THR A 133 20.94 -9.89 2.20
CA THR A 133 22.23 -10.52 2.46
C THR A 133 22.69 -11.37 1.27
N GLU A 134 21.84 -12.26 0.78
CA GLU A 134 22.13 -13.13 -0.37
C GLU A 134 22.37 -12.34 -1.67
N LEU A 135 21.54 -11.32 -1.93
CA LEU A 135 21.69 -10.46 -3.11
C LEU A 135 23.00 -9.66 -3.07
N LYS A 136 23.39 -9.17 -1.89
CA LYS A 136 24.65 -8.46 -1.69
C LYS A 136 25.84 -9.37 -1.95
N ASP A 137 25.79 -10.61 -1.49
CA ASP A 137 26.83 -11.62 -1.74
C ASP A 137 26.91 -11.98 -3.24
N ALA A 138 25.78 -11.96 -3.95
CA ALA A 138 25.72 -12.07 -5.40
C ALA A 138 26.18 -10.80 -6.16
N GLY A 139 26.63 -9.76 -5.45
CA GLY A 139 27.18 -8.53 -6.03
C GLY A 139 26.14 -7.45 -6.40
N ILE A 140 24.87 -7.64 -6.03
CA ILE A 140 23.82 -6.63 -6.23
C ILE A 140 23.99 -5.50 -5.23
N LYS A 141 23.90 -4.26 -5.71
CA LYS A 141 24.04 -3.05 -4.89
C LYS A 141 22.68 -2.42 -4.64
N PHE A 142 22.48 -1.91 -3.43
CA PHE A 142 21.26 -1.21 -3.04
C PHE A 142 21.48 0.29 -3.02
N LYS A 143 20.49 1.07 -3.48
CA LYS A 143 20.52 2.54 -3.40
C LYS A 143 19.13 3.11 -3.13
N LYS A 144 19.05 4.13 -2.27
CA LYS A 144 17.85 4.96 -2.13
C LYS A 144 17.48 5.58 -3.49
N ARG A 145 16.21 5.44 -3.86
CA ARG A 145 15.62 6.14 -5.00
C ARG A 145 14.96 7.43 -4.52
N LYS A 146 15.21 8.53 -5.24
CA LYS A 146 14.49 9.79 -5.02
C LYS A 146 13.19 9.78 -5.82
N THR A 147 12.08 9.58 -5.12
CA THR A 147 10.72 9.61 -5.66
C THR A 147 9.74 9.74 -4.50
N ASP A 148 8.58 10.31 -4.78
CA ASP A 148 7.38 10.44 -3.92
C ASP A 148 6.55 9.15 -3.83
N ARG A 149 6.94 8.08 -4.53
CA ARG A 149 6.18 6.82 -4.65
C ARG A 149 6.91 5.70 -3.94
N PHE A 150 6.42 5.27 -2.78
CA PHE A 150 7.08 4.23 -1.99
C PHE A 150 7.24 2.89 -2.74
N TRP A 151 6.35 2.59 -3.68
CA TRP A 151 6.34 1.33 -4.44
C TRP A 151 7.20 1.34 -5.72
N ASP A 152 7.75 2.48 -6.15
CA ASP A 152 8.42 2.60 -7.45
C ASP A 152 9.88 2.06 -7.39
N ILE A 153 10.03 0.74 -7.48
CA ILE A 153 11.31 0.03 -7.44
C ILE A 153 11.88 -0.13 -8.86
N LYS A 154 13.21 0.00 -9.00
CA LYS A 154 13.93 -0.21 -10.28
C LYS A 154 15.19 -1.02 -10.10
N PHE A 155 15.38 -2.04 -10.94
CA PHE A 155 16.65 -2.73 -11.07
C PHE A 155 17.31 -2.38 -12.40
N LYS A 156 18.56 -1.93 -12.36
CA LYS A 156 19.35 -1.63 -13.56
C LYS A 156 20.84 -1.76 -13.27
N ASN A 157 21.56 -2.46 -14.14
CA ASN A 157 23.02 -2.62 -14.08
C ASN A 157 23.52 -3.15 -12.73
N GLY A 158 22.85 -4.17 -12.18
CA GLY A 158 23.19 -4.75 -10.87
C GLY A 158 22.91 -3.84 -9.67
N ILE A 159 22.15 -2.75 -9.86
CA ILE A 159 21.76 -1.83 -8.79
C ILE A 159 20.24 -1.88 -8.62
N LEU A 160 19.81 -2.29 -7.43
CA LEU A 160 18.43 -2.23 -6.99
C LEU A 160 18.17 -0.88 -6.29
N LYS A 161 17.32 -0.08 -6.92
CA LYS A 161 16.91 1.25 -6.44
C LYS A 161 15.53 1.16 -5.81
N ILE A 162 15.47 1.39 -4.50
CA ILE A 162 14.24 1.29 -3.70
C ILE A 162 13.95 2.67 -3.10
N PRO A 163 12.71 3.18 -3.20
CA PRO A 163 12.29 4.39 -2.48
C PRO A 163 12.48 4.24 -0.97
N ARG A 164 12.57 5.36 -0.26
CA ARG A 164 12.61 5.29 1.20
C ARG A 164 11.25 4.87 1.75
N LEU A 165 11.27 4.00 2.75
CA LEU A 165 10.12 3.51 3.47
C LEU A 165 10.24 3.92 4.94
N LEU A 166 9.22 4.61 5.45
CA LEU A 166 9.10 4.94 6.87
C LEU A 166 8.23 3.90 7.60
N ILE A 167 8.74 3.34 8.69
CA ILE A 167 8.09 2.29 9.48
C ILE A 167 7.85 2.77 10.90
N HIS A 168 6.61 2.63 11.36
CA HIS A 168 6.16 3.00 12.70
C HIS A 168 5.14 1.98 13.22
N ASP A 169 4.67 2.10 14.47
CA ASP A 169 3.74 1.16 15.11
C ASP A 169 2.44 0.90 14.33
N GLY A 170 2.05 1.85 13.46
CA GLY A 170 0.84 1.74 12.63
C GLY A 170 1.06 1.00 11.31
N THR A 171 2.31 0.85 10.85
CA THR A 171 2.64 0.32 9.52
C THR A 171 2.09 -1.09 9.32
N LYS A 172 2.20 -1.95 10.33
CA LYS A 172 1.67 -3.32 10.26
C LYS A 172 0.16 -3.36 10.00
N SER A 173 -0.60 -2.63 10.82
CA SER A 173 -2.06 -2.56 10.67
C SER A 173 -2.45 -1.97 9.31
N LEU A 174 -1.78 -0.88 8.91
CA LEU A 174 -2.04 -0.25 7.62
C LEU A 174 -1.85 -1.24 6.45
N PHE A 175 -0.71 -1.92 6.41
CA PHE A 175 -0.39 -2.84 5.32
C PHE A 175 -1.32 -4.07 5.31
N LEU A 176 -1.68 -4.63 6.47
CA LEU A 176 -2.65 -5.73 6.54
C LEU A 176 -4.02 -5.32 5.99
N ASN A 177 -4.51 -4.12 6.33
CA ASN A 177 -5.79 -3.64 5.82
C ASN A 177 -5.76 -3.37 4.31
N LEU A 178 -4.65 -2.84 3.78
CA LEU A 178 -4.46 -2.64 2.34
C LEU A 178 -4.38 -3.97 1.58
N ILE A 179 -3.65 -4.96 2.10
CA ILE A 179 -3.61 -6.30 1.52
C ILE A 179 -4.99 -6.93 1.52
N ALA A 180 -5.69 -6.92 2.67
CA ALA A 180 -7.03 -7.47 2.78
C ALA A 180 -7.99 -6.79 1.80
N PHE A 181 -7.91 -5.46 1.67
CA PHE A 181 -8.69 -4.72 0.68
C PHE A 181 -8.42 -5.20 -0.75
N GLU A 182 -7.14 -5.32 -1.17
CA GLU A 182 -6.80 -5.81 -2.51
C GLU A 182 -7.23 -7.27 -2.75
N GLN A 183 -7.22 -8.11 -1.72
CA GLN A 183 -7.66 -9.50 -1.80
C GLN A 183 -9.18 -9.64 -1.92
N CYS A 184 -9.94 -8.73 -1.30
CA CYS A 184 -11.41 -8.74 -1.34
C CYS A 184 -12.02 -8.10 -2.59
N HIS A 185 -11.28 -7.27 -3.33
CA HIS A 185 -11.81 -6.52 -4.48
C HIS A 185 -11.18 -6.97 -5.81
N LEU A 186 -11.94 -7.72 -6.62
CA LEU A 186 -11.46 -8.36 -7.85
C LEU A 186 -10.99 -7.39 -8.94
N ASP A 187 -11.56 -6.19 -8.93
CA ASP A 187 -11.26 -5.13 -9.90
C ASP A 187 -10.07 -4.24 -9.47
N CYS A 188 -9.47 -4.53 -8.31
CA CYS A 188 -8.29 -3.82 -7.83
C CYS A 188 -6.98 -4.46 -8.31
N THR A 189 -5.96 -3.62 -8.51
CA THR A 189 -4.57 -4.08 -8.66
C THR A 189 -4.06 -4.68 -7.36
N ASN A 190 -3.08 -5.59 -7.46
CA ASN A 190 -2.32 -6.10 -6.32
C ASN A 190 -1.02 -5.31 -6.13
N ASP A 191 -0.99 -4.01 -6.40
CA ASP A 191 0.27 -3.25 -6.45
C ASP A 191 0.89 -3.12 -5.07
N ILE A 192 0.05 -2.84 -4.07
CA ILE A 192 0.50 -2.70 -2.68
C ILE A 192 0.91 -4.08 -2.16
N THR A 193 0.11 -5.11 -2.41
CA THR A 193 0.42 -6.49 -2.06
C THR A 193 1.73 -6.95 -2.71
N SER A 194 1.95 -6.63 -4.00
CA SER A 194 3.19 -6.93 -4.72
C SER A 194 4.41 -6.30 -4.05
N TYR A 195 4.30 -5.01 -3.70
CA TYR A 195 5.36 -4.28 -3.02
C TYR A 195 5.67 -4.91 -1.66
N ILE A 196 4.64 -5.22 -0.87
CA ILE A 196 4.82 -5.77 0.48
C ILE A 196 5.47 -7.15 0.41
N ILE A 197 5.04 -8.02 -0.50
CA ILE A 197 5.67 -9.35 -0.70
C ILE A 197 7.12 -9.20 -1.17
N PHE A 198 7.41 -8.22 -2.03
CA PHE A 198 8.79 -7.96 -2.45
C PHE A 198 9.67 -7.52 -1.27
N MET A 199 9.17 -6.61 -0.43
CA MET A 199 9.90 -6.16 0.77
C MET A 199 10.05 -7.28 1.80
N ASP A 200 9.03 -8.13 1.99
CA ASP A 200 9.09 -9.31 2.84
C ASP A 200 10.19 -10.30 2.41
N ASN A 201 10.32 -10.55 1.10
CA ASN A 201 11.40 -11.39 0.59
C ASN A 201 12.80 -10.78 0.76
N LEU A 202 12.92 -9.45 0.66
CA LEU A 202 14.19 -8.76 0.89
C LEU A 202 14.62 -8.76 2.36
N ILE A 203 13.67 -8.84 3.29
CA ILE A 203 13.89 -8.65 4.72
C ILE A 203 13.57 -9.96 5.45
N ASP A 204 14.54 -10.85 5.53
CA ASP A 204 14.39 -12.09 6.30
C ASP A 204 14.93 -11.91 7.73
N SER A 205 15.98 -11.12 7.92
CA SER A 205 16.66 -10.93 9.21
C SER A 205 16.87 -9.46 9.63
N ALA A 206 17.32 -9.26 10.87
CA ALA A 206 17.67 -7.93 11.38
C ALA A 206 18.86 -7.32 10.62
N GLU A 207 19.80 -8.15 10.15
CA GLU A 207 20.95 -7.72 9.35
C GLU A 207 20.51 -7.12 8.00
N ASP A 208 19.48 -7.70 7.36
CA ASP A 208 18.90 -7.16 6.13
C ASP A 208 18.31 -5.76 6.37
N VAL A 209 17.56 -5.59 7.46
CA VAL A 209 17.01 -4.29 7.88
C VAL A 209 18.13 -3.29 8.14
N SER A 210 19.15 -3.69 8.90
CA SER A 210 20.27 -2.83 9.27
C SER A 210 21.00 -2.30 8.03
N TYR A 211 21.21 -3.17 7.03
CA TYR A 211 21.84 -2.77 5.78
C TYR A 211 20.95 -1.83 4.93
N LEU A 212 19.65 -2.10 4.85
CA LEU A 212 18.71 -1.22 4.16
C LEU A 212 18.58 0.15 4.86
N HIS A 213 18.63 0.17 6.19
CA HIS A 213 18.68 1.38 7.01
C HIS A 213 19.96 2.18 6.73
N TYR A 214 21.12 1.52 6.71
CA TYR A 214 22.39 2.15 6.31
C TYR A 214 22.33 2.75 4.89
N CYS A 215 21.64 2.10 3.95
CA CYS A 215 21.44 2.61 2.59
C CYS A 215 20.41 3.77 2.50
N GLY A 216 19.77 4.13 3.61
CA GLY A 216 18.69 5.13 3.67
C GLY A 216 17.40 4.69 2.99
N ILE A 217 17.22 3.39 2.77
CA ILE A 217 16.02 2.79 2.16
C ILE A 217 14.96 2.54 3.23
N ILE A 218 15.33 2.07 4.40
CA ILE A 218 14.42 1.94 5.54
C ILE A 218 14.73 3.05 6.54
N GLU A 219 13.71 3.66 7.11
CA GLU A 219 13.79 4.32 8.40
C GLU A 219 12.67 3.76 9.29
N HIS A 220 12.97 3.45 10.54
CA HIS A 220 11.95 2.92 11.45
C HIS A 220 12.02 3.56 12.83
N TRP A 221 10.88 3.59 13.51
CA TRP A 221 10.73 4.05 14.90
C TRP A 221 10.34 2.92 15.86
N LEU A 222 10.52 1.67 15.43
CA LEU A 222 10.36 0.47 16.26
C LEU A 222 11.56 0.26 17.20
N GLY A 223 11.43 -0.65 18.17
CA GLY A 223 12.45 -0.87 19.22
C GLY A 223 13.75 -1.49 18.71
N SER A 224 13.73 -2.19 17.57
CA SER A 224 14.92 -2.81 16.98
C SER A 224 14.73 -3.15 15.49
N ASP A 225 15.86 -3.38 14.79
CA ASP A 225 15.88 -3.95 13.44
C ASP A 225 15.16 -5.31 13.37
N ALA A 226 15.23 -6.11 14.45
CA ALA A 226 14.57 -7.40 14.55
C ALA A 226 13.03 -7.30 14.56
N GLU A 227 12.48 -6.26 15.20
CA GLU A 227 11.03 -6.00 15.19
C GLU A 227 10.54 -5.65 13.78
N VAL A 228 11.34 -4.94 12.98
CA VAL A 228 11.03 -4.64 11.59
C VAL A 228 11.04 -5.91 10.75
N ALA A 229 12.05 -6.77 10.92
CA ALA A 229 12.12 -8.04 10.23
C ALA A 229 10.92 -8.96 10.61
N GLU A 230 10.56 -9.03 11.89
CA GLU A 230 9.38 -9.79 12.33
C GLU A 230 8.08 -9.22 11.76
N LEU A 231 7.96 -7.89 11.66
CA LEU A 231 6.81 -7.22 11.07
C LEU A 231 6.59 -7.72 9.64
N PHE A 232 7.61 -7.65 8.77
CA PHE A 232 7.51 -8.06 7.37
C PHE A 232 7.23 -9.56 7.22
N ASN A 233 7.99 -10.40 7.92
CA ASN A 233 7.84 -11.86 7.95
C ASN A 233 6.43 -12.33 8.36
N ARG A 234 5.62 -11.45 8.94
CA ARG A 234 4.23 -11.71 9.36
C ARG A 234 3.17 -11.06 8.47
N LEU A 235 3.52 -10.10 7.60
CA LEU A 235 2.57 -9.40 6.73
C LEU A 235 2.01 -10.28 5.62
N CYS A 236 2.83 -11.19 5.08
CA CYS A 236 2.48 -11.99 3.91
C CYS A 236 1.96 -13.40 4.25
N GLN A 237 1.84 -13.72 5.54
CA GLN A 237 1.26 -14.98 5.99
C GLN A 237 -0.19 -15.08 5.48
N GLU A 238 -0.51 -16.21 4.85
CA GLU A 238 -1.86 -16.51 4.31
C GLU A 238 -2.31 -15.67 3.10
N VAL A 239 -1.44 -14.84 2.52
CA VAL A 239 -1.77 -14.05 1.33
C VAL A 239 -1.70 -14.91 0.07
N VAL A 240 -2.79 -14.94 -0.71
CA VAL A 240 -2.81 -15.63 -2.02
C VAL A 240 -2.36 -14.66 -3.11
N PHE A 241 -1.24 -14.95 -3.76
CA PHE A 241 -0.62 -14.04 -4.73
C PHE A 241 0.00 -14.80 -5.91
N ASP A 242 -0.23 -14.30 -7.14
CA ASP A 242 0.44 -14.73 -8.37
C ASP A 242 1.34 -13.61 -8.86
N MET A 243 2.65 -13.89 -8.94
CA MET A 243 3.67 -12.93 -9.34
C MET A 243 3.60 -12.55 -10.82
N ASN A 244 3.06 -13.41 -11.68
CA ASN A 244 3.04 -13.15 -13.12
C ASN A 244 2.22 -11.91 -13.48
N ASP A 245 1.29 -11.53 -12.60
CA ASP A 245 0.45 -10.35 -12.73
C ASP A 245 1.03 -9.11 -12.01
N SER A 246 2.24 -9.21 -11.45
CA SER A 246 2.90 -8.12 -10.71
C SER A 246 3.73 -7.20 -11.61
N TYR A 247 3.71 -5.91 -11.31
CA TYR A 247 4.61 -4.93 -11.95
C TYR A 247 6.09 -5.14 -11.59
N LEU A 248 6.38 -5.90 -10.52
CA LEU A 248 7.74 -6.24 -10.09
C LEU A 248 8.30 -7.49 -10.77
N SER A 249 7.51 -8.17 -11.62
CA SER A 249 7.98 -9.31 -12.41
C SER A 249 9.24 -9.00 -13.22
N THR A 250 9.37 -7.79 -13.76
CA THR A 250 10.57 -7.35 -14.50
C THR A 250 11.80 -7.10 -13.62
N VAL A 251 11.61 -6.89 -12.32
CA VAL A 251 12.68 -6.73 -11.34
C VAL A 251 13.21 -8.09 -10.90
N VAL A 252 12.31 -9.08 -10.83
CA VAL A 252 12.59 -10.43 -10.36
C VAL A 252 13.12 -11.34 -11.48
N GLY A 253 12.61 -11.21 -12.71
CA GLY A 253 12.87 -12.13 -13.82
C GLY A 253 14.18 -11.93 -14.58
N THR A 254 15.08 -11.04 -14.15
CA THR A 254 16.39 -10.87 -14.80
C THR A 254 17.42 -11.77 -14.13
N SER A 255 17.36 -13.06 -14.44
CA SER A 255 18.46 -14.03 -14.23
C SER A 255 19.27 -14.15 -15.52
#